data_AF-G0U3Y6-F1
#
_entry.id   AF-G0U3Y6-F1
#
_cell.length_a   1.000
_cell.length_b   1.000
_cell.length_c   1.000
_cell.angle_alpha   90.00
_cell.angle_beta   90.00
_cell.angle_gamma   90.00
#
_symmetry.space_group_name_H-M   'P 1'
#
loop_
_entity.id
_entity.type
_entity.pdbx_description
1 polymer ?
#
loop_
_entity_poly.entity_id
_entity_poly.type
_entity_poly.pdbx_seq_one_letter_code
_entity_poly.pdbx_strand_id
1 'polypeptide(L)'
;MTAVATIVQRFLECRNMLNSFVANLTAIGSFATQRTVVEEASRRAGVCIDIGSLPRCCTDPLGVLCAFPASALEYVVAQHNQDVGTLLLAISQTQQAWRSKVQQAKGVLLPPPQLAMGKGTSGTGGAENPHATSRTRIQKNTKSVEGASDVPHSPGAYALLAVLSAMDGWLRDVVLALRNDLANPPRAVRLSQLLLHTPHSLEVCAPQIVSLEEALSQLPDRVWREWERCQSQYMIDEAWILLPS
;
A
#
# COMPACT_ATOMS: atom_id res chain seq x y z
N MET A 1 -14.54 22.88 5.20
CA MET A 1 -13.23 22.57 4.60
C MET A 1 -13.40 22.50 3.09
N THR A 2 -12.48 23.09 2.32
CA THR A 2 -12.50 23.00 0.85
C THR A 2 -12.08 21.60 0.40
N ALA A 3 -12.50 21.20 -0.81
CA ALA A 3 -12.12 19.93 -1.42
C ALA A 3 -10.60 19.69 -1.39
N VAL A 4 -9.84 20.74 -1.74
CA VAL A 4 -8.38 20.76 -1.74
C VAL A 4 -7.79 20.52 -0.34
N ALA A 5 -8.33 21.18 0.69
CA ALA A 5 -7.84 20.99 2.07
C ALA A 5 -8.01 19.54 2.55
N THR A 6 -9.12 18.90 2.21
CA THR A 6 -9.35 17.48 2.51
C THR A 6 -8.30 16.58 1.84
N ILE A 7 -7.94 16.87 0.58
CA ILE A 7 -6.96 16.07 -0.17
C ILE A 7 -5.56 16.23 0.41
N VAL A 8 -5.15 17.45 0.72
CA VAL A 8 -3.87 17.73 1.40
C VAL A 8 -3.82 16.98 2.73
N GLN A 9 -4.89 17.04 3.53
CA GLN A 9 -4.96 16.28 4.77
C GLN A 9 -4.82 14.77 4.54
N ARG A 10 -5.56 14.19 3.58
CA ARG A 10 -5.44 12.75 3.27
C ARG A 10 -4.06 12.37 2.76
N PHE A 11 -3.41 13.25 2.00
CA PHE A 11 -2.05 13.05 1.53
C PHE A 11 -1.06 12.95 2.69
N LEU A 12 -1.12 13.89 3.64
CA LEU A 12 -0.25 13.90 4.82
C LEU A 12 -0.52 12.70 5.74
N GLU A 13 -1.79 12.34 5.94
CA GLU A 13 -2.16 11.15 6.71
C GLU A 13 -1.59 9.87 6.07
N CYS A 14 -1.73 9.71 4.75
CA CYS A 14 -1.14 8.59 4.04
C CYS A 14 0.40 8.58 4.16
N ARG A 15 1.07 9.72 3.94
CA ARG A 15 2.53 9.83 4.15
C ARG A 15 2.94 9.36 5.55
N ASN A 16 2.20 9.74 6.59
CA ASN A 16 2.49 9.31 7.96
C ASN A 16 2.28 7.80 8.18
N MET A 17 1.35 7.17 7.44
CA MET A 17 1.14 5.72 7.51
C MET A 17 2.32 4.91 6.96
N LEU A 18 3.17 5.50 6.11
CA LEU A 18 4.40 4.84 5.63
C LEU A 18 5.34 4.50 6.78
N ASN A 19 5.43 5.35 7.81
CA ASN A 19 6.25 5.07 9.00
C ASN A 19 5.80 3.78 9.70
N SER A 20 4.49 3.60 9.88
CA SER A 20 3.92 2.38 10.47
C SER A 20 4.16 1.17 9.57
N PHE A 21 3.97 1.32 8.25
CA PHE A 21 4.23 0.27 7.29
C PHE A 21 5.69 -0.21 7.35
N VAL A 22 6.64 0.73 7.33
CA VAL A 22 8.08 0.48 7.42
C VAL A 22 8.50 -0.13 8.75
N ALA A 23 7.94 0.33 9.87
CA ALA A 23 8.21 -0.25 11.19
C ALA A 23 7.80 -1.73 11.24
N ASN A 24 6.62 -2.07 10.70
CA ASN A 24 6.16 -3.46 10.64
C ASN A 24 7.04 -4.32 9.72
N LEU A 25 7.47 -3.80 8.55
CA LEU A 25 8.41 -4.50 7.67
C LEU A 25 9.74 -4.81 8.37
N THR A 26 10.27 -3.84 9.11
CA THR A 26 11.53 -3.97 9.85
C THR A 26 11.41 -5.02 10.95
N ALA A 27 10.26 -5.06 11.64
CA ALA A 27 9.97 -6.09 12.62
C ALA A 27 9.89 -7.49 11.98
N ILE A 28 9.22 -7.64 10.83
CA ILE A 28 9.18 -8.92 10.09
C ILE A 28 10.60 -9.36 9.69
N GLY A 29 11.43 -8.44 9.19
CA GLY A 29 12.83 -8.72 8.86
C GLY A 29 13.62 -9.23 10.07
N SER A 30 13.43 -8.60 11.23
CA SER A 30 14.09 -9.00 12.48
C SER A 30 13.69 -10.41 12.91
N PHE A 31 12.39 -10.75 12.84
CA PHE A 31 11.91 -12.10 13.14
C PHE A 31 12.42 -13.14 12.14
N ALA A 32 12.52 -12.81 10.85
CA ALA A 32 13.08 -13.70 9.85
C ALA A 32 14.55 -14.05 10.16
N THR A 33 15.38 -13.06 10.47
CA THR A 33 16.78 -13.28 10.87
C THR A 33 16.90 -14.11 12.15
N GLN A 34 16.12 -13.78 13.18
CA GLN A 34 16.12 -14.52 14.44
C GLN A 34 15.68 -15.98 14.24
N ARG A 35 14.68 -16.22 13.39
CA ARG A 35 14.20 -17.56 13.07
C ARG A 35 15.30 -18.41 12.43
N THR A 36 16.03 -17.89 11.44
CA THR A 36 17.14 -18.63 10.81
C THR A 36 18.21 -19.03 11.83
N VAL A 37 18.54 -18.16 12.77
CA VAL A 37 19.48 -18.45 13.87
C VAL A 37 18.96 -19.59 14.76
N VAL A 38 17.68 -19.57 15.13
CA VAL A 38 17.05 -20.61 15.96
C VAL A 38 16.95 -21.95 15.24
N GLU A 39 16.54 -21.95 13.96
CA GLU A 39 16.47 -23.14 13.13
C GLU A 39 17.85 -23.78 12.93
N GLU A 40 18.89 -22.96 12.72
CA GLU A 40 20.27 -23.43 12.62
C GLU A 40 20.78 -24.01 13.95
N ALA A 41 20.47 -23.41 15.09
CA ALA A 41 20.79 -23.97 16.40
C ALA A 41 20.11 -25.32 16.63
N SER A 42 18.81 -25.43 16.30
CA SER A 42 18.04 -26.68 16.39
C SER A 42 18.66 -27.79 15.54
N ARG A 43 19.05 -27.46 14.29
CA ARG A 43 19.72 -28.39 13.38
C ARG A 43 21.06 -28.89 13.93
N ARG A 44 21.84 -28.02 14.60
CA ARG A 44 23.12 -28.40 15.23
C ARG A 44 22.94 -29.24 16.49
N ALA A 45 21.93 -28.94 17.30
CA ALA A 45 21.62 -29.70 18.51
C ALA A 45 21.28 -31.17 18.19
N GLY A 46 20.57 -31.43 17.10
CA GLY A 46 20.25 -32.80 16.64
C GLY A 46 21.45 -33.65 16.22
N VAL A 47 22.59 -33.02 15.87
CA VAL A 47 23.82 -33.73 15.44
C VAL A 47 24.76 -34.02 16.62
N CYS A 48 24.63 -33.31 17.74
CA CYS A 48 25.57 -33.37 18.86
C CYS A 48 25.29 -34.46 19.91
N ILE A 49 24.27 -35.31 19.74
CA ILE A 49 23.85 -36.25 20.79
C ILE A 49 24.81 -37.46 20.95
N ASP A 50 25.78 -37.69 20.06
CA ASP A 50 26.46 -39.00 20.02
C ASP A 50 27.99 -39.05 20.27
N ILE A 51 28.63 -37.99 20.78
CA ILE A 51 30.07 -38.08 21.13
C ILE A 51 30.31 -37.35 22.44
N GLY A 52 30.73 -38.09 23.47
CA GLY A 52 30.97 -37.66 24.87
C GLY A 52 32.00 -36.55 25.09
N SER A 53 31.84 -35.44 24.39
CA SER A 53 32.63 -34.23 24.47
C SER A 53 31.84 -33.17 25.24
N LEU A 54 32.51 -32.52 26.19
CA LEU A 54 31.93 -31.46 27.01
C LEU A 54 31.22 -30.41 26.14
N PRO A 55 30.10 -29.85 26.59
CA PRO A 55 29.35 -28.88 25.80
C PRO A 55 30.21 -27.64 25.53
N ARG A 56 30.53 -27.35 24.26
CA ARG A 56 31.21 -26.12 23.81
C ARG A 56 30.29 -24.88 23.94
N CYS A 57 29.42 -24.84 24.94
CA CYS A 57 28.36 -23.86 25.11
C CYS A 57 28.86 -22.45 25.49
N CYS A 58 30.15 -22.29 25.80
CA CYS A 58 30.64 -21.08 26.44
C CYS A 58 31.30 -20.05 25.50
N THR A 59 31.44 -20.33 24.20
CA THR A 59 32.15 -19.41 23.27
C THR A 59 31.41 -19.10 21.96
N ASP A 60 30.32 -19.81 21.65
CA ASP A 60 29.49 -19.56 20.46
C ASP A 60 28.10 -19.05 20.92
N PRO A 61 27.60 -17.90 20.44
CA PRO A 61 26.24 -17.44 20.75
C PRO A 61 25.16 -18.46 20.37
N LEU A 62 25.39 -19.30 19.35
CA LEU A 62 24.51 -20.42 19.02
C LEU A 62 24.62 -21.57 20.04
N GLY A 63 25.76 -21.69 20.74
CA GLY A 63 26.00 -22.70 21.76
C GLY A 63 25.10 -22.55 22.99
N VAL A 64 24.65 -21.33 23.30
CA VAL A 64 23.63 -21.09 24.34
C VAL A 64 22.27 -21.63 23.90
N LEU A 65 21.89 -21.45 22.63
CA LEU A 65 20.63 -21.99 22.10
C LEU A 65 20.63 -23.53 22.04
N CYS A 66 21.78 -24.14 21.78
CA CYS A 66 21.95 -25.60 21.81
C CYS A 66 21.79 -26.22 23.21
N ALA A 67 21.81 -25.41 24.29
CA ALA A 67 21.57 -25.89 25.65
C ALA A 67 20.08 -26.11 25.94
N PHE A 68 19.18 -25.59 25.10
CA PHE A 68 17.73 -25.77 25.24
C PHE A 68 17.26 -27.05 24.54
N PRO A 69 16.21 -27.71 25.05
CA PRO A 69 15.63 -28.87 24.39
C PRO A 69 15.01 -28.48 23.03
N ALA A 70 14.99 -29.41 22.07
CA ALA A 70 14.45 -29.18 20.73
C ALA A 70 13.01 -28.64 20.75
N SER A 71 12.18 -29.14 21.66
CA SER A 71 10.79 -28.68 21.84
C SER A 71 10.68 -27.19 22.22
N ALA A 72 11.66 -26.65 22.97
CA ALA A 72 11.68 -25.23 23.29
C ALA A 72 12.04 -24.38 22.06
N LEU A 73 12.98 -24.84 21.24
CA LEU A 73 13.34 -24.16 19.98
C LEU A 73 12.19 -24.22 18.97
N GLU A 74 11.49 -25.35 18.86
CA GLU A 74 10.28 -25.48 18.04
C GLU A 74 9.17 -24.52 18.48
N TYR A 75 8.97 -24.37 19.81
CA TYR A 75 8.02 -23.41 20.35
C TYR A 75 8.38 -21.97 19.97
N VAL A 76 9.66 -21.58 20.05
CA VAL A 76 10.13 -20.24 19.64
C VAL A 76 9.87 -20.00 18.16
N VAL A 77 10.14 -20.98 17.28
CA VAL A 77 9.84 -20.87 15.84
C VAL A 77 8.33 -20.73 15.61
N ALA A 78 7.51 -21.51 16.31
CA ALA A 78 6.05 -21.40 16.23
C ALA A 78 5.55 -20.01 16.66
N GLN A 79 6.11 -19.46 17.75
CA GLN A 79 5.80 -18.11 18.23
C GLN A 79 6.20 -17.05 17.20
N HIS A 80 7.40 -17.12 16.63
CA HIS A 80 7.82 -16.20 15.57
C HIS A 80 6.89 -16.23 14.36
N ASN A 81 6.38 -17.41 13.97
CA ASN A 81 5.41 -17.52 12.87
C ASN A 81 4.08 -16.82 13.21
N GLN A 82 3.62 -16.92 14.46
CA GLN A 82 2.43 -16.22 14.92
C GLN A 82 2.64 -14.70 14.95
N ASP A 83 3.81 -14.24 15.40
CA ASP A 83 4.15 -12.81 15.46
C ASP A 83 4.26 -12.21 14.05
N VAL A 84 4.92 -12.91 13.13
CA VAL A 84 4.96 -12.54 11.70
C VAL A 84 3.55 -12.47 11.10
N GLY A 85 2.68 -13.44 11.42
CA GLY A 85 1.28 -13.44 10.99
C GLY A 85 0.52 -12.20 11.49
N THR A 86 0.74 -11.80 12.75
CA THR A 86 0.16 -10.59 13.36
C THR A 86 0.65 -9.32 12.67
N LEU A 87 1.95 -9.23 12.38
CA LEU A 87 2.54 -8.09 11.66
C LEU A 87 2.01 -7.99 10.22
N LEU A 88 1.88 -9.12 9.51
CA LEU A 88 1.27 -9.15 8.18
C LEU A 88 -0.18 -8.65 8.20
N LEU A 89 -0.94 -8.99 9.23
CA LEU A 89 -2.29 -8.46 9.41
C LEU A 89 -2.26 -6.94 9.62
N ALA A 90 -1.36 -6.42 10.46
CA ALA A 90 -1.21 -4.99 10.71
C ALA A 90 -0.81 -4.21 9.44
N ILE A 91 0.11 -4.75 8.63
CA ILE A 91 0.49 -4.20 7.33
C ILE A 91 -0.73 -4.16 6.39
N SER A 92 -1.51 -5.25 6.36
CA SER A 92 -2.71 -5.35 5.52
C SER A 92 -3.78 -4.34 5.93
N GLN A 93 -3.97 -4.14 7.23
CA GLN A 93 -4.88 -3.12 7.77
C GLN A 93 -4.41 -1.70 7.41
N THR A 94 -3.10 -1.44 7.48
CA THR A 94 -2.51 -0.16 7.05
C THR A 94 -2.76 0.09 5.55
N GLN A 95 -2.59 -0.92 4.70
CA GLN A 95 -2.90 -0.81 3.26
C GLN A 95 -4.40 -0.59 3.00
N GLN A 96 -5.29 -1.26 3.73
CA GLN A 96 -6.74 -1.06 3.61
C GLN A 96 -7.15 0.36 4.03
N ALA A 97 -6.58 0.87 5.13
CA ALA A 97 -6.81 2.23 5.60
C ALA A 97 -6.27 3.27 4.61
N TRP A 98 -5.11 3.02 3.99
CA TRP A 98 -4.57 3.85 2.91
C TRP A 98 -5.57 3.95 1.75
N ARG A 99 -6.02 2.80 1.23
CA ARG A 99 -6.99 2.74 0.14
C ARG A 99 -8.27 3.50 0.48
N SER A 100 -8.79 3.34 1.69
CA SER A 100 -9.99 4.08 2.13
C SER A 100 -9.77 5.59 2.07
N LYS A 101 -8.65 6.10 2.56
CA LYS A 101 -8.30 7.54 2.49
C LYS A 101 -8.17 8.03 1.04
N VAL A 102 -7.57 7.23 0.16
CA VAL A 102 -7.47 7.55 -1.28
C VAL A 102 -8.84 7.61 -1.93
N GLN A 103 -9.74 6.67 -1.64
CA GLN A 103 -11.10 6.68 -2.18
C GLN A 103 -11.92 7.86 -1.66
N GLN A 104 -11.76 8.23 -0.39
CA GLN A 104 -12.36 9.45 0.16
C GLN A 104 -11.87 10.70 -0.57
N ALA A 105 -10.56 10.81 -0.81
CA ALA A 105 -9.99 11.93 -1.53
C ALA A 105 -10.46 11.98 -3.01
N LYS A 106 -10.62 10.82 -3.66
CA LYS A 106 -11.19 10.72 -5.02
C LYS A 106 -12.65 11.16 -5.08
N GLY A 107 -13.48 10.72 -4.13
CA GLY A 107 -14.90 11.07 -4.08
C GLY A 107 -15.18 12.57 -3.83
N VAL A 108 -14.19 13.29 -3.31
CA VAL A 108 -14.25 14.75 -3.13
C VAL A 108 -13.97 15.51 -4.44
N LEU A 109 -13.18 14.93 -5.36
CA LEU A 109 -12.82 15.54 -6.64
C LEU A 109 -13.68 15.08 -7.82
N LEU A 110 -14.08 13.82 -7.84
CA LEU A 110 -14.93 13.27 -8.90
C LEU A 110 -16.38 13.24 -8.42
N PRO A 111 -17.31 13.97 -9.07
CA PRO A 111 -18.73 13.74 -8.83
C PRO A 111 -19.06 12.28 -9.16
N PRO A 112 -19.96 11.62 -8.39
CA PRO A 112 -20.39 10.27 -8.71
C PRO A 112 -20.94 10.26 -10.14
N PRO A 113 -20.62 9.23 -10.95
CA PRO A 113 -21.18 9.12 -12.30
C PRO A 113 -22.70 9.13 -12.17
N GLN A 114 -23.33 10.21 -12.64
CA GLN A 114 -24.77 10.26 -12.77
C GLN A 114 -25.12 9.18 -13.79
N LEU A 115 -25.58 8.03 -13.30
CA LEU A 115 -26.35 7.09 -14.10
C LEU A 115 -27.54 7.89 -14.63
N ALA A 116 -27.43 8.36 -15.87
CA ALA A 116 -28.54 8.84 -16.67
C ALA A 116 -29.48 7.65 -16.92
N MET A 117 -30.24 7.27 -15.89
CA MET A 117 -31.32 6.31 -16.03
C MET A 117 -32.54 7.09 -16.52
N GLY A 118 -32.86 6.85 -17.79
CA GLY A 118 -33.77 7.65 -18.59
C GLY A 118 -35.14 7.87 -17.95
N LYS A 119 -35.54 9.14 -17.94
CA LYS A 119 -36.95 9.52 -17.82
C LYS A 119 -37.61 9.25 -19.18
N GLY A 120 -37.99 8.00 -19.41
CA GLY A 120 -38.85 7.61 -20.51
C GLY A 120 -40.19 8.32 -20.38
N THR A 121 -40.41 9.35 -21.18
CA THR A 121 -41.73 9.97 -21.35
C THR A 121 -42.24 9.49 -22.71
N SER A 122 -42.90 8.33 -22.73
CA SER A 122 -43.66 7.86 -23.89
C SER A 122 -45.03 8.51 -23.91
N GLY A 123 -45.51 8.91 -25.09
CA GLY A 123 -46.95 9.03 -25.32
C GLY A 123 -47.39 10.18 -26.22
N THR A 124 -46.94 10.15 -27.47
CA THR A 124 -47.40 10.98 -28.59
C THR A 124 -48.84 10.63 -29.01
N GLY A 125 -49.64 11.64 -29.35
CA GLY A 125 -50.87 11.54 -30.15
C GLY A 125 -51.81 12.71 -29.83
N GLY A 126 -52.29 13.55 -30.74
CA GLY A 126 -52.15 13.69 -32.18
C GLY A 126 -53.05 14.86 -32.63
N ALA A 127 -52.86 15.29 -33.88
CA ALA A 127 -53.75 16.12 -34.72
C ALA A 127 -53.75 17.68 -34.58
N GLU A 128 -53.11 18.29 -35.59
CA GLU A 128 -53.68 19.23 -36.59
C GLU A 128 -53.93 20.73 -36.27
N ASN A 129 -53.02 21.54 -36.83
CA ASN A 129 -53.25 22.70 -37.72
C ASN A 129 -53.61 24.09 -37.14
N PRO A 130 -53.50 25.21 -37.92
CA PRO A 130 -52.48 26.24 -37.68
C PRO A 130 -53.05 27.67 -37.53
N HIS A 131 -52.13 28.64 -37.45
CA HIS A 131 -52.26 30.11 -37.63
C HIS A 131 -52.40 31.04 -36.40
N ALA A 132 -51.60 32.09 -36.49
CA ALA A 132 -51.75 33.45 -35.95
C ALA A 132 -51.28 33.77 -34.51
N THR A 133 -50.22 34.58 -34.48
CA THR A 133 -50.10 35.84 -33.72
C THR A 133 -50.39 35.79 -32.22
N SER A 134 -49.36 35.93 -31.39
CA SER A 134 -49.31 37.01 -30.38
C SER A 134 -48.00 36.97 -29.60
N ARG A 135 -47.26 38.09 -29.68
CA ARG A 135 -46.24 38.49 -28.72
C ARG A 135 -46.91 38.67 -27.36
N THR A 136 -46.55 37.84 -26.39
CA THR A 136 -46.84 38.10 -24.98
C THR A 136 -45.56 37.92 -24.16
N ARG A 137 -45.06 39.08 -23.74
CA ARG A 137 -44.11 39.31 -22.66
C ARG A 137 -44.63 38.62 -21.40
N ILE A 138 -43.99 37.53 -20.98
CA ILE A 138 -44.12 37.00 -19.62
C ILE A 138 -42.73 36.91 -19.00
N GLN A 139 -42.53 37.84 -18.09
CA GLN A 139 -41.55 37.87 -17.03
C GLN A 139 -41.61 36.55 -16.25
N LYS A 140 -40.57 35.71 -16.38
CA LYS A 140 -40.33 34.62 -15.43
C LYS A 140 -39.02 34.90 -14.72
N ASN A 141 -39.18 35.39 -13.49
CA ASN A 141 -38.24 35.23 -12.40
C ASN A 141 -37.86 33.75 -12.31
N THR A 142 -36.76 33.37 -12.93
CA THR A 142 -36.00 32.18 -12.54
C THR A 142 -34.81 32.71 -11.78
N LYS A 143 -34.91 32.70 -10.44
CA LYS A 143 -33.75 32.57 -9.55
C LYS A 143 -32.95 31.39 -10.09
N SER A 144 -31.90 31.69 -10.85
CA SER A 144 -30.90 30.71 -11.19
C SER A 144 -30.29 30.26 -9.87
N VAL A 145 -30.34 28.96 -9.66
CA VAL A 145 -29.74 28.27 -8.53
C VAL A 145 -28.23 28.49 -8.61
N GLU A 146 -27.76 29.56 -7.96
CA GLU A 146 -26.39 29.62 -7.44
C GLU A 146 -26.25 28.47 -6.44
N GLY A 147 -25.46 27.46 -6.80
CA GLY A 147 -25.35 26.24 -6.00
C GLY A 147 -24.79 25.03 -6.74
N ALA A 148 -24.50 25.13 -8.04
CA ALA A 148 -23.49 24.26 -8.62
C ALA A 148 -22.14 24.73 -8.07
N SER A 149 -21.75 24.15 -6.94
CA SER A 149 -20.39 24.26 -6.41
C SER A 149 -19.43 23.89 -7.52
N ASP A 150 -18.88 24.89 -8.20
CA ASP A 150 -17.69 24.78 -9.03
C ASP A 150 -16.65 24.10 -8.15
N VAL A 151 -16.43 22.80 -8.33
CA VAL A 151 -15.32 22.13 -7.68
C VAL A 151 -14.09 22.75 -8.36
N PRO A 152 -13.28 23.56 -7.65
CA PRO A 152 -12.11 24.13 -8.29
C PRO A 152 -11.21 22.94 -8.65
N HIS A 153 -11.08 22.69 -9.94
CA HIS A 153 -10.23 21.65 -10.51
C HIS A 153 -8.78 22.10 -10.32
N SER A 154 -8.26 21.96 -9.10
CA SER A 154 -6.88 22.29 -8.79
C SER A 154 -5.99 21.20 -9.40
N PRO A 155 -5.13 21.52 -10.39
CA PRO A 155 -4.21 20.53 -10.95
C PRO A 155 -3.28 19.95 -9.86
N GLY A 156 -2.92 20.76 -8.86
CA GLY A 156 -2.14 20.29 -7.70
C GLY A 156 -2.86 19.21 -6.88
N ALA A 157 -4.18 19.31 -6.72
CA ALA A 157 -4.96 18.29 -6.01
C ALA A 157 -5.02 16.95 -6.77
N TYR A 158 -5.08 16.99 -8.11
CA TYR A 158 -4.98 15.78 -8.94
C TYR A 158 -3.60 15.14 -8.89
N ALA A 159 -2.54 15.95 -8.88
CA ALA A 159 -1.16 15.47 -8.72
C ALA A 159 -0.98 14.73 -7.38
N LEU A 160 -1.46 15.28 -6.26
CA LEU A 160 -1.43 14.61 -4.96
C LEU A 160 -2.17 13.25 -5.01
N LEU A 161 -3.35 13.20 -5.64
CA LEU A 161 -4.10 11.95 -5.82
C LEU A 161 -3.38 10.92 -6.69
N ALA A 162 -2.66 11.37 -7.71
CA ALA A 162 -1.89 10.50 -8.60
C ALA A 162 -0.76 9.81 -7.83
N VAL A 163 0.00 10.58 -7.02
CA VAL A 163 1.03 10.03 -6.11
C VAL A 163 0.43 8.97 -5.18
N LEU A 164 -0.67 9.29 -4.50
CA LEU A 164 -1.30 8.35 -3.56
C LEU A 164 -1.82 7.07 -4.23
N SER A 165 -2.34 7.20 -5.45
CA SER A 165 -2.86 6.06 -6.22
C SER A 165 -1.74 5.17 -6.74
N ALA A 166 -0.63 5.75 -7.21
CA ALA A 166 0.55 5.01 -7.63
C ALA A 166 1.14 4.22 -6.46
N MET A 167 1.29 4.88 -5.30
CA MET A 167 1.80 4.23 -4.10
C MET A 167 0.87 3.13 -3.56
N ASP A 168 -0.47 3.28 -3.63
CA ASP A 168 -1.41 2.21 -3.24
C ASP A 168 -1.18 0.93 -4.06
N GLY A 169 -0.97 1.07 -5.37
CA GLY A 169 -0.68 -0.04 -6.26
C GLY A 169 0.59 -0.78 -5.84
N TRP A 170 1.67 -0.03 -5.63
CA TRP A 170 2.96 -0.60 -5.23
C TRP A 170 2.91 -1.25 -3.84
N LEU A 171 2.31 -0.59 -2.84
CA LEU A 171 2.15 -1.15 -1.49
C LEU A 171 1.35 -2.45 -1.50
N ARG A 172 0.28 -2.53 -2.31
CA ARG A 172 -0.49 -3.76 -2.49
C ARG A 172 0.39 -4.89 -3.02
N ASP A 173 1.24 -4.60 -4.02
CA ASP A 173 2.12 -5.60 -4.62
C ASP A 173 3.17 -6.09 -3.61
N VAL A 174 3.69 -5.20 -2.74
CA VAL A 174 4.56 -5.58 -1.60
C VAL A 174 3.83 -6.53 -0.65
N VAL A 175 2.60 -6.22 -0.24
CA VAL A 175 1.83 -7.10 0.67
C VAL A 175 1.58 -8.47 0.06
N LEU A 176 1.27 -8.53 -1.24
CA LEU A 176 1.08 -9.79 -1.95
C LEU A 176 2.38 -10.58 -2.05
N ALA A 177 3.51 -9.92 -2.35
CA ALA A 177 4.81 -10.56 -2.41
C ALA A 177 5.22 -11.13 -1.03
N LEU A 178 5.06 -10.34 0.03
CA LEU A 178 5.32 -10.78 1.41
C LEU A 178 4.53 -12.03 1.79
N ARG A 179 3.21 -12.03 1.55
CA ARG A 179 2.36 -13.18 1.88
C ARG A 179 2.77 -14.44 1.14
N ASN A 180 3.18 -14.33 -0.12
CA ASN A 180 3.63 -15.48 -0.91
C ASN A 180 4.97 -16.03 -0.40
N ASP A 181 5.95 -15.14 -0.20
CA ASP A 181 7.31 -15.55 0.15
C ASP A 181 7.42 -16.01 1.62
N LEU A 182 6.62 -15.43 2.53
CA LEU A 182 6.55 -15.86 3.94
C LEU A 182 5.74 -17.14 4.16
N ALA A 183 4.86 -17.51 3.23
CA ALA A 183 4.15 -18.80 3.29
C ALA A 183 5.08 -19.98 2.93
N ASN A 184 6.14 -19.73 2.14
CA ASN A 184 7.10 -20.74 1.69
C ASN A 184 8.57 -20.26 1.89
N PRO A 185 9.02 -20.00 3.13
CA PRO A 185 10.42 -19.67 3.38
C PRO A 185 11.29 -20.85 2.93
N PRO A 186 12.40 -20.63 2.18
CA PRO A 186 13.38 -19.55 2.45
C PRO A 186 13.65 -18.57 1.29
N ARG A 187 12.95 -18.68 0.16
CA ARG A 187 13.26 -17.88 -1.05
C ARG A 187 12.30 -16.70 -1.21
N ALA A 188 12.85 -15.50 -1.33
CA ALA A 188 12.10 -14.28 -1.60
C ALA A 188 11.87 -14.10 -3.11
N VAL A 189 11.18 -15.02 -3.79
CA VAL A 189 11.04 -14.96 -5.26
C VAL A 189 10.26 -13.73 -5.68
N ARG A 190 9.10 -13.46 -5.05
CA ARG A 190 8.24 -12.34 -5.43
C ARG A 190 8.81 -11.00 -4.98
N LEU A 191 9.41 -10.96 -3.79
CA LEU A 191 10.08 -9.77 -3.29
C LEU A 191 11.31 -9.43 -4.11
N SER A 192 12.12 -10.41 -4.53
CA SER A 192 13.26 -10.16 -5.43
C SER A 192 12.79 -9.55 -6.75
N GLN A 193 11.70 -10.07 -7.33
CA GLN A 193 11.11 -9.50 -8.54
C GLN A 193 10.69 -8.05 -8.32
N LEU A 194 9.99 -7.75 -7.21
CA LEU A 194 9.51 -6.41 -6.90
C LEU A 194 10.66 -5.42 -6.65
N LEU A 195 11.73 -5.85 -5.98
CA LEU A 195 12.90 -5.02 -5.71
C LEU A 195 13.69 -4.70 -6.99
N LEU A 196 13.73 -5.64 -7.94
CA LEU A 196 14.38 -5.48 -9.25
C LEU A 196 13.57 -4.63 -10.23
N HIS A 197 12.24 -4.60 -10.10
CA HIS A 197 11.38 -3.83 -11.00
C HIS A 197 11.67 -2.33 -10.84
N THR A 198 12.47 -1.85 -11.77
CA THR A 198 12.63 -0.43 -12.08
C THR A 198 11.97 -0.25 -13.44
N PRO A 199 10.88 0.54 -13.57
CA PRO A 199 10.07 0.67 -14.80
C PRO A 199 10.82 1.05 -16.09
N HIS A 200 12.13 1.27 -16.05
CA HIS A 200 12.94 1.72 -17.18
C HIS A 200 14.14 0.82 -17.51
N SER A 201 14.31 -0.34 -16.86
CA SER A 201 15.35 -1.28 -17.27
C SER A 201 14.75 -2.34 -18.20
N LEU A 202 14.95 -2.16 -19.50
CA LEU A 202 14.65 -3.13 -20.56
C LEU A 202 15.68 -4.27 -20.62
N GLU A 203 16.64 -4.33 -19.70
CA GLU A 203 17.59 -5.43 -19.63
C GLU A 203 16.95 -6.65 -18.97
N VAL A 204 16.71 -7.66 -19.78
CA VAL A 204 16.33 -9.03 -19.41
C VAL A 204 17.54 -9.70 -18.73
N CYS A 205 17.92 -9.23 -17.54
CA CYS A 205 18.76 -10.03 -16.66
C CYS A 205 17.88 -11.06 -15.95
N ALA A 206 18.34 -12.31 -15.89
CA ALA A 206 17.69 -13.34 -15.09
C ALA A 206 17.51 -12.82 -13.66
N PRO A 207 16.30 -12.93 -13.05
CA PRO A 207 16.06 -12.37 -11.74
C PRO A 207 17.00 -13.03 -10.72
N GLN A 208 17.89 -12.23 -10.13
CA GLN A 208 18.72 -12.69 -9.03
C GLN A 208 17.82 -12.91 -7.83
N ILE A 209 17.51 -14.17 -7.54
CA ILE A 209 16.70 -14.54 -6.37
C ILE A 209 17.60 -14.38 -5.15
N VAL A 210 17.28 -13.41 -4.29
CA VAL A 210 17.97 -13.20 -3.02
C VAL A 210 17.32 -14.00 -1.89
N SER A 211 18.02 -14.11 -0.76
CA SER A 211 17.44 -14.69 0.46
C SER A 211 16.27 -13.82 0.95
N LEU A 212 15.36 -14.43 1.71
CA LEU A 212 14.24 -13.70 2.30
C LEU A 212 14.70 -12.58 3.24
N GLU A 213 15.74 -12.82 4.04
CA GLU A 213 16.32 -11.83 4.95
C GLU A 213 16.88 -10.62 4.20
N GLU A 214 17.64 -10.88 3.13
CA GLU A 214 18.20 -9.83 2.29
C GLU A 214 17.09 -9.00 1.66
N ALA A 215 16.08 -9.64 1.08
CA ALA A 215 14.94 -8.93 0.51
C ALA A 215 14.19 -8.08 1.54
N LEU A 216 13.92 -8.64 2.73
CA LEU A 216 13.23 -7.93 3.81
C LEU A 216 14.03 -6.73 4.33
N SER A 217 15.37 -6.84 4.38
CA SER A 217 16.25 -5.76 4.82
C SER A 217 16.20 -4.54 3.88
N GLN A 218 15.99 -4.77 2.57
CA GLN A 218 15.94 -3.71 1.57
C GLN A 218 14.57 -3.03 1.45
N LEU A 219 13.50 -3.67 1.93
CA LEU A 219 12.13 -3.16 1.76
C LEU A 219 11.89 -1.80 2.44
N PRO A 220 12.29 -1.56 3.70
CA PRO A 220 12.15 -0.25 4.35
C PRO A 220 12.63 0.92 3.49
N ASP A 221 13.88 0.84 3.02
CA ASP A 221 14.48 1.88 2.18
C ASP A 221 13.83 1.94 0.80
N ARG A 222 13.37 0.80 0.27
CA ARG A 222 12.67 0.78 -1.02
C ARG A 222 11.32 1.47 -0.94
N VAL A 223 10.56 1.34 0.16
CA VAL A 223 9.28 2.03 0.36
C VAL A 223 9.47 3.55 0.24
N TRP A 224 10.50 4.09 0.88
CA TRP A 224 10.78 5.53 0.82
C TRP A 224 11.25 5.98 -0.56
N ARG A 225 12.16 5.24 -1.20
CA ARG A 225 12.59 5.54 -2.56
C ARG A 225 11.43 5.50 -3.56
N GLU A 226 10.50 4.58 -3.41
CA GLU A 226 9.32 4.50 -4.28
C GLU A 226 8.35 5.65 -4.01
N TRP A 227 8.19 6.06 -2.75
CA TRP A 227 7.42 7.26 -2.40
C TRP A 227 8.01 8.51 -3.05
N GLU A 228 9.33 8.73 -2.92
CA GLU A 228 10.05 9.83 -3.56
C GLU A 228 9.92 9.77 -5.07
N ARG A 229 10.07 8.60 -5.68
CA ARG A 229 9.87 8.38 -7.11
C ARG A 229 8.46 8.79 -7.55
N CYS A 230 7.43 8.35 -6.83
CA CYS A 230 6.06 8.73 -7.12
C CYS A 230 5.89 10.25 -7.03
N GLN A 231 6.48 10.90 -6.02
CA GLN A 231 6.48 12.35 -5.92
C GLN A 231 7.17 12.99 -7.12
N SER A 232 8.39 12.59 -7.48
CA SER A 232 9.11 13.14 -8.65
C SER A 232 8.38 12.93 -9.98
N GLN A 233 7.62 11.84 -10.11
CA GLN A 233 6.92 11.52 -11.36
C GLN A 233 5.60 12.29 -11.52
N TYR A 234 4.88 12.56 -10.42
CA TYR A 234 3.52 13.09 -10.49
C TYR A 234 3.33 14.46 -9.83
N MET A 235 4.25 14.89 -8.95
CA MET A 235 4.16 16.21 -8.33
C MET A 235 4.49 17.30 -9.34
N ILE A 236 3.67 18.35 -9.31
CA ILE A 236 3.86 19.61 -10.04
C ILE A 236 4.02 20.76 -9.04
N ASP A 237 4.51 21.92 -9.49
CA ASP A 237 4.76 23.08 -8.63
C ASP A 237 3.51 23.50 -7.84
N GLU A 238 2.34 23.47 -8.46
CA GLU A 238 1.06 23.78 -7.81
C GLU A 238 0.74 22.81 -6.67
N ALA A 239 1.14 21.53 -6.77
CA ALA A 239 0.92 20.56 -5.70
C ALA A 239 1.83 20.83 -4.50
N TRP A 240 3.05 21.30 -4.74
CA TRP A 240 3.99 21.67 -3.68
C TRP A 240 3.51 22.86 -2.87
N ILE A 241 2.93 23.87 -3.54
CA ILE A 241 2.36 25.06 -2.90
C ILE A 241 1.20 24.69 -1.96
N LEU A 242 0.48 23.60 -2.22
CA LEU A 242 -0.63 23.14 -1.39
C LEU A 242 -0.19 22.43 -0.10
N LEU A 243 1.05 21.96 -0.02
CA LEU A 243 1.56 21.28 1.16
C LEU A 243 2.09 22.32 2.15
N PRO A 244 1.75 22.21 3.45
CA PRO A 244 2.39 23.04 4.46
C PRO A 244 3.90 22.73 4.49
N SER A 245 4.71 23.78 4.42
CA SER A 245 6.16 23.75 4.59
C SER A 245 6.56 23.30 6.00
#